data_AF-A0A1S8BGU9-F1
#
_entry.id   AF-A0A1S8BGU9-F1
#
_cell.length_a   1.000
_cell.length_b   1.000
_cell.length_c   1.000
_cell.angle_alpha   90.00
_cell.angle_beta   90.00
_cell.angle_gamma   90.00
#
_symmetry.space_group_name_H-M   'P 1'
#
loop_
_entity.id
_entity.type
_entity.pdbx_description
1 polymer ?
#
loop_
_entity_poly.entity_id
_entity_poly.type
_entity_poly.pdbx_seq_one_letter_code
_entity_poly.pdbx_strand_id
1 'polypeptide(L)'
;MAAAYGTETSSSSSSLPFFSFARSAVDRARSVAAVWNGDAHANFTGLAASVASGVRAGLLGFAMWGSDTGGYVREVGYPVPSEEVWARWMAFAAFSPMYEIMLGTGATPWYAPYADGGPLVDVFAATAATHHALLPYVRSYVYGAHGGDGLPVVRALFLEEPADARAWGGGEGGAWVDSEYFFGAELLVAPFVAAGGEREVYFPGSGGCAYVEYFNKSDVFRGGETVKVALGLRDIPVYVRAGAIVPRGDVFRANDRWTEDWTPYLDIEVFPAWDVPRSVFEYFNKEKGEVVEVVMTVDEGRRQVKVEYGDVGFGGSVVFYLKGEVKKVDLVAAGGEAIVEGVSSLFEV
;
A
#
# COMPACT_ATOMS: atom_id res chain seq x y z
N MET A 1 -18.14 -2.54 -14.89
CA MET A 1 -17.26 -3.46 -14.14
C MET A 1 -16.27 -2.65 -13.29
N ALA A 2 -16.65 -1.75 -12.40
CA ALA A 2 -17.77 -1.69 -11.46
C ALA A 2 -17.88 -2.86 -10.49
N ALA A 3 -17.43 -4.08 -10.76
CA ALA A 3 -17.92 -5.18 -9.91
C ALA A 3 -17.21 -5.32 -8.57
N ALA A 4 -15.91 -5.00 -8.49
CA ALA A 4 -15.21 -4.91 -7.21
C ALA A 4 -15.59 -3.65 -6.42
N TYR A 5 -16.11 -2.61 -7.10
CA TYR A 5 -16.42 -1.32 -6.48
C TYR A 5 -17.46 -0.46 -7.25
N GLY A 6 -18.69 -0.96 -7.41
CA GLY A 6 -19.82 -0.45 -8.23
C GLY A 6 -19.75 0.99 -8.76
N THR A 7 -19.72 1.17 -10.09
CA THR A 7 -20.40 2.30 -10.74
C THR A 7 -21.88 1.93 -10.82
N GLU A 8 -22.73 2.57 -10.02
CA GLU A 8 -24.18 2.51 -10.24
C GLU A 8 -24.52 3.41 -11.43
N THR A 9 -24.58 2.84 -12.63
CA THR A 9 -25.25 3.51 -13.75
C THR A 9 -26.57 2.81 -13.99
N SER A 10 -27.65 3.54 -13.70
CA SER A 10 -29.03 3.14 -13.94
C SER A 10 -29.27 2.74 -15.39
N SER A 11 -29.37 1.45 -15.69
CA SER A 11 -30.25 0.96 -16.75
C SER A 11 -30.60 -0.52 -16.51
N SER A 12 -31.83 -0.85 -16.88
CA SER A 12 -32.56 -2.06 -16.55
C SER A 12 -31.93 -3.35 -17.08
N SER A 13 -31.13 -4.03 -16.27
CA SER A 13 -31.13 -5.51 -16.15
C SER A 13 -30.41 -5.90 -14.85
N SER A 14 -31.14 -6.61 -13.98
CA SER A 14 -30.71 -7.03 -12.65
C SER A 14 -29.67 -8.16 -12.72
N SER A 15 -28.41 -7.81 -12.97
CA SER A 15 -27.29 -8.68 -12.59
C SER A 15 -26.56 -8.00 -11.43
N LEU A 16 -26.61 -8.63 -10.26
CA LEU A 16 -25.72 -8.26 -9.17
C LEU A 16 -24.29 -8.29 -9.72
N PRO A 17 -23.47 -7.24 -9.53
CA PRO A 17 -22.08 -7.30 -9.92
C PRO A 17 -21.38 -8.37 -9.07
N PHE A 18 -21.18 -9.56 -9.63
CA PHE A 18 -20.42 -10.61 -8.94
C PHE A 18 -18.93 -10.23 -8.97
N PHE A 19 -18.31 -10.16 -7.80
CA PHE A 19 -16.87 -10.13 -7.67
C PHE A 19 -16.35 -11.57 -7.72
N SER A 20 -15.59 -11.91 -8.75
CA SER A 20 -14.94 -13.21 -8.85
C SER A 20 -13.60 -13.17 -8.14
N PHE A 21 -13.46 -14.02 -7.13
CA PHE A 21 -12.19 -14.27 -6.46
C PHE A 21 -11.82 -15.73 -6.73
N ALA A 22 -10.71 -15.94 -7.43
CA ALA A 22 -10.37 -17.23 -8.02
C ALA A 22 -9.01 -17.76 -7.54
N ARG A 23 -8.96 -19.06 -7.21
CA ARG A 23 -7.72 -19.74 -6.77
C ARG A 23 -6.77 -20.04 -7.93
N SER A 24 -7.26 -19.94 -9.15
CA SER A 24 -6.53 -20.24 -10.37
C SER A 24 -7.06 -19.35 -11.47
N ALA A 25 -6.16 -18.91 -12.33
CA ALA A 25 -6.46 -18.01 -13.43
C ALA A 25 -5.57 -18.36 -14.63
N VAL A 26 -6.02 -17.97 -15.82
CA VAL A 26 -5.28 -18.08 -17.09
C VAL A 26 -5.23 -16.71 -17.75
N ASP A 27 -4.55 -16.61 -18.89
CA ASP A 27 -4.53 -15.36 -19.64
C ASP A 27 -5.95 -14.83 -19.88
N ARG A 28 -6.10 -13.50 -19.81
CA ARG A 28 -7.36 -12.73 -19.83
C ARG A 28 -8.22 -12.77 -18.57
N ALA A 29 -7.98 -13.67 -17.61
CA ALA A 29 -8.75 -13.69 -16.37
C ALA A 29 -8.58 -12.40 -15.54
N ARG A 30 -7.47 -11.67 -15.69
CA ARG A 30 -7.18 -10.39 -15.02
C ARG A 30 -8.21 -9.29 -15.27
N SER A 31 -8.99 -9.37 -16.35
CA SER A 31 -10.08 -8.41 -16.58
C SER A 31 -11.34 -8.74 -15.79
N VAL A 32 -11.52 -9.99 -15.32
CA VAL A 32 -12.78 -10.50 -14.75
C VAL A 32 -12.68 -11.08 -13.34
N ALA A 33 -11.48 -11.32 -12.85
CA ALA A 33 -11.25 -11.98 -11.56
C ALA A 33 -10.08 -11.36 -10.80
N ALA A 34 -10.28 -11.19 -9.50
CA ALA A 34 -9.19 -11.13 -8.55
C ALA A 34 -8.68 -12.54 -8.25
N VAL A 35 -7.43 -12.66 -7.80
CA VAL A 35 -6.78 -13.94 -7.53
C VAL A 35 -6.18 -13.97 -6.13
N TRP A 36 -6.09 -15.17 -5.54
CA TRP A 36 -5.25 -15.39 -4.38
C TRP A 36 -4.29 -16.53 -4.59
N ASN A 37 -3.24 -16.58 -3.77
CA ASN A 37 -2.16 -17.55 -3.91
C ASN A 37 -2.49 -18.96 -3.41
N GLY A 38 -3.74 -19.22 -3.02
CA GLY A 38 -4.18 -20.53 -2.57
C GLY A 38 -3.67 -20.89 -1.18
N ASP A 39 -3.50 -22.19 -0.98
CA ASP A 39 -3.38 -22.80 0.34
C ASP A 39 -1.93 -22.70 0.89
N ALA A 40 -1.48 -21.48 1.22
CA ALA A 40 -0.13 -21.25 1.76
C ALA A 40 0.06 -21.86 3.17
N HIS A 41 1.29 -22.23 3.55
CA HIS A 41 1.59 -22.75 4.88
C HIS A 41 1.44 -21.66 5.97
N ALA A 42 0.90 -22.03 7.13
CA ALA A 42 0.70 -21.12 8.27
C ALA A 42 1.99 -20.85 9.06
N ASN A 43 3.08 -20.53 8.36
CA ASN A 43 4.40 -20.28 8.91
C ASN A 43 5.16 -19.24 8.05
N PHE A 44 6.40 -18.92 8.42
CA PHE A 44 7.21 -17.95 7.68
C PHE A 44 7.54 -18.39 6.24
N THR A 45 7.62 -19.70 5.96
CA THR A 45 7.78 -20.20 4.58
C THR A 45 6.58 -19.84 3.72
N GLY A 46 5.35 -19.98 4.25
CA GLY A 46 4.15 -19.54 3.55
C GLY A 46 4.05 -18.03 3.41
N LEU A 47 4.47 -17.26 4.42
CA LEU A 47 4.51 -15.79 4.33
C LEU A 47 5.48 -15.34 3.23
N ALA A 48 6.71 -15.86 3.22
CA ALA A 48 7.71 -15.58 2.20
C ALA A 48 7.19 -15.91 0.80
N ALA A 49 6.57 -17.09 0.63
CA ALA A 49 5.96 -17.51 -0.63
C ALA A 49 4.80 -16.59 -1.06
N SER A 50 4.06 -16.02 -0.10
CA SER A 50 2.93 -15.13 -0.36
C SER A 50 3.38 -13.75 -0.81
N VAL A 51 4.43 -13.19 -0.19
CA VAL A 51 5.05 -11.93 -0.65
C VAL A 51 5.56 -12.10 -2.08
N ALA A 52 6.35 -13.15 -2.35
CA ALA A 52 6.85 -13.45 -3.69
C ALA A 52 5.71 -13.68 -4.71
N SER A 53 4.60 -14.32 -4.28
CA SER A 53 3.41 -14.51 -5.12
C SER A 53 2.73 -13.19 -5.47
N GLY A 54 2.62 -12.24 -4.54
CA GLY A 54 2.03 -10.92 -4.80
C GLY A 54 2.83 -10.14 -5.85
N VAL A 55 4.15 -10.11 -5.71
CA VAL A 55 5.06 -9.49 -6.71
C VAL A 55 4.90 -10.14 -8.09
N ARG A 56 4.86 -11.47 -8.15
CA ARG A 56 4.66 -12.21 -9.41
C ARG A 56 3.28 -11.98 -10.02
N ALA A 57 2.23 -11.92 -9.20
CA ALA A 57 0.88 -11.63 -9.66
C ALA A 57 0.80 -10.25 -10.33
N GLY A 58 1.47 -9.25 -9.74
CA GLY A 58 1.62 -7.93 -10.34
C GLY A 58 2.29 -7.99 -11.71
N LEU A 59 3.42 -8.69 -11.84
CA LEU A 59 4.12 -8.88 -13.12
C LEU A 59 3.29 -9.62 -14.18
N LEU A 60 2.34 -10.45 -13.76
CA LEU A 60 1.37 -11.13 -14.62
C LEU A 60 0.14 -10.27 -14.96
N GLY A 61 0.09 -9.02 -14.50
CA GLY A 61 -0.98 -8.06 -14.76
C GLY A 61 -2.23 -8.26 -13.88
N PHE A 62 -2.13 -8.95 -12.75
CA PHE A 62 -3.21 -9.03 -11.77
C PHE A 62 -3.06 -7.90 -10.74
N ALA A 63 -3.72 -6.78 -11.00
CA ALA A 63 -3.74 -5.64 -10.09
C ALA A 63 -4.56 -5.90 -8.80
N MET A 64 -5.50 -6.85 -8.87
CA MET A 64 -6.27 -7.34 -7.71
C MET A 64 -5.76 -8.72 -7.32
N TRP A 65 -5.00 -8.78 -6.23
CA TRP A 65 -4.45 -10.00 -5.66
C TRP A 65 -4.53 -9.97 -4.12
N GLY A 66 -4.68 -11.14 -3.50
CA GLY A 66 -4.64 -11.31 -2.05
C GLY A 66 -4.02 -12.64 -1.61
N SER A 67 -3.99 -12.87 -0.31
CA SER A 67 -3.56 -14.14 0.29
C SER A 67 -4.37 -14.42 1.55
N ASP A 68 -4.52 -15.69 1.89
CA ASP A 68 -5.04 -16.13 3.19
C ASP A 68 -4.11 -15.61 4.30
N THR A 69 -4.41 -14.46 4.90
CA THR A 69 -3.58 -13.90 5.97
C THR A 69 -3.52 -14.90 7.13
N GLY A 70 -2.30 -15.22 7.57
CA GLY A 70 -2.03 -16.28 8.56
C GLY A 70 -1.86 -17.69 7.96
N GLY A 71 -2.03 -17.85 6.65
CA GLY A 71 -1.90 -19.10 5.91
C GLY A 71 -3.10 -20.04 6.06
N TYR A 72 -3.15 -21.06 5.21
CA TYR A 72 -4.20 -22.10 5.16
C TYR A 72 -3.70 -23.47 5.63
N VAL A 73 -2.58 -23.95 5.09
CA VAL A 73 -2.06 -25.29 5.41
C VAL A 73 -1.51 -25.34 6.83
N ARG A 74 -1.95 -26.35 7.58
CA ARG A 74 -1.49 -26.65 8.94
C ARG A 74 -0.59 -27.88 8.91
N GLU A 75 0.51 -27.84 9.65
CA GLU A 75 1.48 -28.95 9.70
C GLU A 75 1.55 -29.58 11.09
N VAL A 76 2.02 -30.82 11.16
CA VAL A 76 2.33 -31.48 12.44
C VAL A 76 3.46 -30.69 13.12
N GLY A 77 3.16 -30.09 14.28
CA GLY A 77 4.07 -29.19 15.00
C GLY A 77 3.78 -27.69 14.82
N TYR A 78 3.06 -27.31 13.74
CA TYR A 78 2.53 -25.96 13.51
C TYR A 78 1.03 -26.02 13.19
N PRO A 79 0.19 -26.49 14.13
CA PRO A 79 -1.24 -26.62 13.92
C PRO A 79 -1.95 -25.26 13.80
N VAL A 80 -1.28 -24.20 14.25
CA VAL A 80 -1.70 -22.80 14.12
C VAL A 80 -0.46 -21.94 13.82
N PRO A 81 -0.61 -20.80 13.13
CA PRO A 81 0.48 -19.83 13.00
C PRO A 81 0.86 -19.24 14.37
N SER A 82 2.11 -18.82 14.54
CA SER A 82 2.51 -18.07 15.75
C SER A 82 1.92 -16.65 15.74
N GLU A 83 1.91 -15.98 16.90
CA GLU A 83 1.53 -14.56 16.96
C GLU A 83 2.41 -13.69 16.05
N GLU A 84 3.70 -14.04 15.92
CA GLU A 84 4.61 -13.34 15.00
C GLU A 84 4.19 -13.53 13.54
N VAL A 85 3.89 -14.75 13.11
CA VAL A 85 3.43 -15.02 11.74
C VAL A 85 2.15 -14.25 11.45
N TRP A 86 1.17 -14.25 12.37
CA TRP A 86 -0.04 -13.43 12.22
C TRP A 86 0.28 -11.96 12.03
N ALA A 87 1.03 -11.37 12.95
CA ALA A 87 1.26 -9.93 12.93
C ALA A 87 2.05 -9.49 11.69
N ARG A 88 3.10 -10.25 11.30
CA ARG A 88 3.87 -9.93 10.09
C ARG A 88 3.06 -10.10 8.81
N TRP A 89 2.17 -11.10 8.76
CA TRP A 89 1.29 -11.31 7.60
C TRP A 89 0.18 -10.26 7.53
N MET A 90 -0.39 -9.85 8.66
CA MET A 90 -1.36 -8.74 8.74
C MET A 90 -0.73 -7.43 8.26
N ALA A 91 0.52 -7.19 8.61
CA ALA A 91 1.24 -6.01 8.13
C ALA A 91 1.51 -6.06 6.62
N PHE A 92 1.88 -7.22 6.07
CA PHE A 92 1.95 -7.42 4.61
C PHE A 92 0.60 -7.22 3.92
N ALA A 93 -0.48 -7.75 4.49
CA ALA A 93 -1.83 -7.63 3.95
C ALA A 93 -2.32 -6.18 3.94
N ALA A 94 -1.86 -5.34 4.87
CA ALA A 94 -2.19 -3.91 4.88
C ALA A 94 -1.73 -3.19 3.59
N PHE A 95 -0.60 -3.64 3.03
CA PHE A 95 0.01 -3.13 1.79
C PHE A 95 -0.12 -4.14 0.65
N SER A 96 -1.27 -4.81 0.58
CA SER A 96 -1.69 -5.66 -0.54
C SER A 96 -2.97 -5.08 -1.16
N PRO A 97 -3.29 -5.39 -2.44
CA PRO A 97 -4.52 -4.89 -3.07
C PRO A 97 -5.80 -5.41 -2.39
N MET A 98 -5.69 -6.55 -1.71
CA MET A 98 -6.75 -7.16 -0.92
C MET A 98 -6.21 -7.57 0.45
N TYR A 99 -6.96 -7.22 1.49
CA TYR A 99 -6.75 -7.70 2.84
C TYR A 99 -7.90 -8.63 3.26
N GLU A 100 -7.64 -9.93 3.22
CA GLU A 100 -8.53 -10.94 3.78
C GLU A 100 -7.91 -11.62 5.00
N ILE A 101 -8.75 -11.97 5.98
CA ILE A 101 -8.38 -12.87 7.07
C ILE A 101 -9.02 -14.21 6.77
N MET A 102 -8.20 -15.26 6.76
CA MET A 102 -8.69 -16.63 6.61
C MET A 102 -9.45 -17.04 7.88
N LEU A 103 -10.77 -17.23 7.75
CA LEU A 103 -11.66 -17.70 8.82
C LEU A 103 -12.05 -19.16 8.55
N GLY A 104 -11.09 -20.06 8.75
CA GLY A 104 -11.26 -21.49 8.50
C GLY A 104 -10.23 -22.29 9.29
N THR A 105 -10.33 -23.62 9.29
CA THR A 105 -9.38 -24.54 9.97
C THR A 105 -9.23 -24.34 11.50
N GLY A 106 -10.16 -23.61 12.15
CA GLY A 106 -10.21 -23.50 13.61
C GLY A 106 -9.17 -22.57 14.24
N ALA A 107 -8.51 -21.71 13.46
CA ALA A 107 -7.59 -20.70 13.97
C ALA A 107 -8.10 -19.31 13.59
N THR A 108 -8.16 -18.42 14.57
CA THR A 108 -8.48 -17.00 14.39
C THR A 108 -7.55 -16.19 15.28
N PRO A 109 -7.13 -14.98 14.87
CA PRO A 109 -6.17 -14.19 15.65
C PRO A 109 -6.71 -13.67 16.99
N TRP A 110 -8.00 -13.84 17.28
CA TRP A 110 -8.67 -13.31 18.50
C TRP A 110 -9.21 -14.39 19.46
N TYR A 111 -9.05 -15.67 19.15
CA TYR A 111 -9.46 -16.77 20.04
C TYR A 111 -8.29 -17.70 20.34
N ALA A 112 -8.49 -18.66 21.23
CA ALA A 112 -7.51 -19.70 21.54
C ALA A 112 -6.86 -20.29 20.26
N PRO A 113 -5.54 -20.53 20.27
CA PRO A 113 -4.67 -20.61 21.45
C PRO A 113 -3.98 -19.29 21.85
N TYR A 114 -4.33 -18.17 21.24
CA TYR A 114 -3.73 -16.87 21.59
C TYR A 114 -4.27 -16.36 22.93
N ALA A 115 -3.45 -15.61 23.64
CA ALA A 115 -3.81 -15.10 24.96
C ALA A 115 -4.93 -14.06 24.85
N ASP A 116 -5.89 -14.11 25.79
CA ASP A 116 -6.84 -13.01 25.98
C ASP A 116 -6.06 -11.73 26.31
N GLY A 117 -6.32 -10.65 25.56
CA GLY A 117 -5.55 -9.41 25.65
C GLY A 117 -4.16 -9.46 25.01
N GLY A 118 -3.86 -10.51 24.24
CA GLY A 118 -2.67 -10.58 23.39
C GLY A 118 -2.66 -9.52 22.29
N PRO A 119 -1.51 -9.32 21.60
CA PRO A 119 -1.32 -8.18 20.72
C PRO A 119 -2.10 -8.27 19.40
N LEU A 120 -2.59 -9.44 19.02
CA LEU A 120 -3.09 -9.71 17.67
C LEU A 120 -4.35 -8.92 17.30
N VAL A 121 -5.25 -8.66 18.24
CA VAL A 121 -6.45 -7.85 17.98
C VAL A 121 -6.07 -6.40 17.72
N ASP A 122 -5.16 -5.85 18.50
CA ASP A 122 -4.63 -4.49 18.31
C ASP A 122 -3.88 -4.38 16.98
N VAL A 123 -3.04 -5.38 16.66
CA VAL A 123 -2.32 -5.43 15.37
C VAL A 123 -3.32 -5.46 14.22
N PHE A 124 -4.32 -6.35 14.28
CA PHE A 124 -5.34 -6.47 13.25
C PHE A 124 -6.11 -5.15 13.07
N ALA A 125 -6.51 -4.50 14.16
CA ALA A 125 -7.20 -3.22 14.09
C ALA A 125 -6.35 -2.14 13.42
N ALA A 126 -5.06 -2.03 13.78
CA ALA A 126 -4.14 -1.06 13.21
C ALA A 126 -3.84 -1.30 11.73
N THR A 127 -3.59 -2.56 11.33
CA THR A 127 -3.30 -2.92 9.94
C THR A 127 -4.54 -2.81 9.07
N ALA A 128 -5.72 -3.21 9.56
CA ALA A 128 -6.98 -3.06 8.85
C ALA A 128 -7.34 -1.58 8.65
N ALA A 129 -7.15 -0.74 9.68
CA ALA A 129 -7.32 0.70 9.56
C ALA A 129 -6.35 1.31 8.54
N THR A 130 -5.10 0.85 8.50
CA THR A 130 -4.10 1.28 7.51
C THR A 130 -4.52 0.92 6.09
N HIS A 131 -4.91 -0.33 5.85
CA HIS A 131 -5.41 -0.77 4.55
C HIS A 131 -6.64 0.00 4.10
N HIS A 132 -7.59 0.19 5.01
CA HIS A 132 -8.82 0.93 4.75
C HIS A 132 -8.53 2.39 4.39
N ALA A 133 -7.64 3.04 5.14
CA ALA A 133 -7.19 4.39 4.84
C ALA A 133 -6.49 4.48 3.47
N LEU A 134 -5.80 3.43 3.01
CA LEU A 134 -5.15 3.41 1.70
C LEU A 134 -6.07 3.00 0.55
N LEU A 135 -7.36 2.75 0.77
CA LEU A 135 -8.30 2.42 -0.31
C LEU A 135 -8.38 3.48 -1.44
N PRO A 136 -8.32 4.81 -1.20
CA PRO A 136 -8.26 5.79 -2.28
C PRO A 136 -7.01 5.61 -3.16
N TYR A 137 -5.86 5.36 -2.54
CA TYR A 137 -4.58 5.05 -3.20
C TYR A 137 -4.66 3.77 -4.03
N VAL A 138 -5.01 2.65 -3.39
CA VAL A 138 -5.09 1.33 -4.02
C VAL A 138 -6.05 1.35 -5.19
N ARG A 139 -7.22 1.97 -5.02
CA ARG A 139 -8.24 2.04 -6.06
C ARG A 139 -7.77 2.83 -7.27
N SER A 140 -7.05 3.93 -7.06
CA SER A 140 -6.48 4.73 -8.15
C SER A 140 -5.51 3.88 -8.99
N TYR A 141 -4.63 3.13 -8.34
CA TYR A 141 -3.73 2.19 -9.03
C TYR A 141 -4.46 1.03 -9.71
N VAL A 142 -5.46 0.42 -9.07
CA VAL A 142 -6.26 -0.64 -9.70
C VAL A 142 -6.97 -0.13 -10.96
N TYR A 143 -7.49 1.10 -10.91
CA TYR A 143 -8.12 1.72 -12.08
C TYR A 143 -7.10 2.00 -13.19
N GLY A 144 -5.96 2.60 -12.87
CA GLY A 144 -4.85 2.85 -13.79
C GLY A 144 -4.32 1.57 -14.44
N ALA A 145 -4.16 0.50 -13.66
CA ALA A 145 -3.73 -0.80 -14.18
C ALA A 145 -4.70 -1.40 -15.20
N HIS A 146 -6.00 -1.11 -15.09
CA HIS A 146 -7.02 -1.64 -15.99
C HIS A 146 -7.29 -0.75 -17.20
N GLY A 147 -7.32 0.58 -17.00
CA GLY A 147 -7.73 1.56 -17.99
C GLY A 147 -6.60 2.43 -18.57
N GLY A 148 -5.38 2.30 -18.04
CA GLY A 148 -4.23 3.16 -18.34
C GLY A 148 -2.99 2.36 -18.72
N ASP A 149 -1.93 2.49 -17.92
CA ASP A 149 -0.57 2.02 -18.22
C ASP A 149 -0.34 0.51 -18.06
N GLY A 150 -1.25 -0.19 -17.39
CA GLY A 150 -1.13 -1.62 -17.12
C GLY A 150 -0.19 -1.98 -15.95
N LEU A 151 0.38 -1.00 -15.25
CA LEU A 151 1.26 -1.26 -14.12
C LEU A 151 0.45 -1.73 -12.90
N PRO A 152 0.86 -2.81 -12.22
CA PRO A 152 0.12 -3.35 -11.08
C PRO A 152 0.23 -2.45 -9.85
N VAL A 153 -0.58 -2.74 -8.82
CA VAL A 153 -0.46 -2.06 -7.52
C VAL A 153 0.76 -2.58 -6.75
N VAL A 154 1.01 -3.89 -6.74
CA VAL A 154 2.24 -4.48 -6.17
C VAL A 154 3.26 -4.63 -7.29
N ARG A 155 4.36 -3.89 -7.21
CA ARG A 155 5.36 -3.73 -8.27
C ARG A 155 6.70 -4.31 -7.84
N ALA A 156 7.27 -5.17 -8.68
CA ALA A 156 8.67 -5.56 -8.54
C ALA A 156 9.57 -4.32 -8.62
N LEU A 157 10.68 -4.31 -7.87
CA LEU A 157 11.52 -3.12 -7.71
C LEU A 157 11.98 -2.52 -9.05
N PHE A 158 12.31 -3.39 -10.02
CA PHE A 158 12.78 -2.96 -11.33
C PHE A 158 11.73 -2.23 -12.19
N LEU A 159 10.44 -2.30 -11.84
CA LEU A 159 9.40 -1.54 -12.55
C LEU A 159 9.55 -0.04 -12.27
N GLU A 160 9.96 0.34 -11.05
CA GLU A 160 10.21 1.73 -10.67
C GLU A 160 11.67 2.13 -10.85
N GLU A 161 12.61 1.19 -10.68
CA GLU A 161 14.05 1.44 -10.79
C GLU A 161 14.72 0.53 -11.84
N PRO A 162 14.35 0.63 -13.13
CA PRO A 162 14.86 -0.26 -14.18
C PRO A 162 16.36 -0.10 -14.46
N ALA A 163 16.95 1.04 -14.11
CA ALA A 163 18.38 1.29 -14.27
C ALA A 163 19.24 0.66 -13.16
N ASP A 164 18.62 0.20 -12.06
CA ASP A 164 19.30 -0.38 -10.92
C ASP A 164 19.41 -1.90 -11.08
N ALA A 165 20.61 -2.40 -11.36
CA ALA A 165 20.86 -3.83 -11.54
C ALA A 165 20.49 -4.68 -10.30
N ARG A 166 20.55 -4.13 -9.08
CA ARG A 166 20.15 -4.86 -7.87
C ARG A 166 18.64 -5.03 -7.79
N ALA A 167 17.86 -4.08 -8.30
CA ALA A 167 16.41 -4.19 -8.40
C ALA A 167 15.94 -5.35 -9.29
N TRP A 168 16.81 -5.81 -10.22
CA TRP A 168 16.60 -7.00 -11.06
C TRP A 168 17.09 -8.31 -10.42
N GLY A 169 17.59 -8.32 -9.18
CA GLY A 169 18.19 -9.51 -8.56
C GLY A 169 19.69 -9.69 -8.84
N GLY A 170 20.37 -8.65 -9.34
CA GLY A 170 21.82 -8.63 -9.59
C GLY A 170 22.70 -8.39 -8.35
N GLY A 171 22.18 -8.58 -7.13
CA GLY A 171 22.95 -8.46 -5.89
C GLY A 171 23.98 -9.59 -5.71
N GLU A 172 24.86 -9.48 -4.70
CA GLU A 172 25.80 -10.56 -4.35
C GLU A 172 25.06 -11.89 -4.18
N GLY A 173 25.43 -12.90 -4.96
CA GLY A 173 24.79 -14.22 -4.96
C GLY A 173 23.67 -14.43 -6.00
N GLY A 174 23.28 -13.40 -6.76
CA GLY A 174 22.28 -13.52 -7.85
C GLY A 174 20.86 -13.86 -7.38
N ALA A 175 20.54 -13.55 -6.12
CA ALA A 175 19.21 -13.77 -5.55
C ALA A 175 18.25 -12.66 -5.99
N TRP A 176 17.06 -13.04 -6.44
CA TRP A 176 15.97 -12.12 -6.74
C TRP A 176 15.53 -11.37 -5.48
N VAL A 177 15.20 -10.08 -5.62
CA VAL A 177 14.52 -9.36 -4.56
C VAL A 177 13.03 -9.67 -4.64
N ASP A 178 12.59 -10.69 -3.91
CA ASP A 178 11.21 -11.16 -3.86
C ASP A 178 10.54 -10.99 -2.49
N SER A 179 11.21 -10.26 -1.59
CA SER A 179 10.74 -9.93 -0.23
C SER A 179 10.60 -8.42 0.01
N GLU A 180 10.73 -7.61 -1.04
CA GLU A 180 10.56 -6.15 -1.07
C GLU A 180 9.87 -5.77 -2.38
N TYR A 181 9.00 -4.77 -2.33
CA TYR A 181 8.24 -4.33 -3.50
C TYR A 181 7.82 -2.87 -3.36
N PHE A 182 7.53 -2.23 -4.48
CA PHE A 182 6.80 -0.98 -4.46
C PHE A 182 5.29 -1.24 -4.41
N PHE A 183 4.59 -0.59 -3.50
CA PHE A 183 3.14 -0.52 -3.44
C PHE A 183 2.72 0.81 -4.07
N GLY A 184 2.16 0.74 -5.28
CA GLY A 184 2.14 1.85 -6.22
C GLY A 184 3.56 2.29 -6.59
N ALA A 185 3.76 3.55 -6.98
CA ALA A 185 5.08 4.13 -7.25
C ALA A 185 5.71 4.81 -6.03
N GLU A 186 4.92 5.10 -4.99
CA GLU A 186 5.31 5.98 -3.90
C GLU A 186 5.87 5.24 -2.67
N LEU A 187 5.38 4.03 -2.38
CA LEU A 187 5.69 3.32 -1.14
C LEU A 187 6.57 2.10 -1.40
N LEU A 188 7.75 2.04 -0.78
CA LEU A 188 8.59 0.86 -0.71
C LEU A 188 8.21 0.05 0.53
N VAL A 189 7.82 -1.21 0.36
CA VAL A 189 7.37 -2.10 1.43
C VAL A 189 8.31 -3.30 1.54
N ALA A 190 8.77 -3.60 2.76
CA ALA A 190 9.71 -4.67 3.04
C ALA A 190 9.23 -5.58 4.20
N PRO A 191 8.25 -6.48 3.96
CA PRO A 191 7.63 -7.28 5.04
C PRO A 191 8.60 -8.25 5.72
N PHE A 192 8.52 -8.45 7.04
CA PHE A 192 9.34 -9.50 7.68
C PHE A 192 8.87 -10.90 7.24
N VAL A 193 9.69 -11.59 6.44
CA VAL A 193 9.43 -12.95 5.94
C VAL A 193 10.16 -14.03 6.75
N ALA A 194 10.83 -13.65 7.84
CA ALA A 194 11.48 -14.53 8.79
C ALA A 194 11.24 -14.04 10.23
N ALA A 195 11.42 -14.94 11.20
CA ALA A 195 11.24 -14.65 12.62
C ALA A 195 12.36 -13.74 13.17
N GLY A 196 12.07 -13.02 14.25
CA GLY A 196 13.05 -12.28 15.05
C GLY A 196 13.01 -10.77 14.91
N GLY A 197 12.16 -10.23 14.01
CA GLY A 197 11.92 -8.79 13.88
C GLY A 197 13.11 -7.96 13.38
N GLU A 198 14.11 -8.61 12.78
CA GLU A 198 15.23 -7.94 12.11
C GLU A 198 15.29 -8.36 10.64
N ARG A 199 15.62 -7.42 9.75
CA ARG A 199 15.91 -7.69 8.33
C ARG A 199 16.82 -6.63 7.75
N GLU A 200 17.41 -6.94 6.61
CA GLU A 200 17.99 -5.93 5.73
C GLU A 200 16.90 -5.37 4.81
N VAL A 201 16.98 -4.07 4.52
CA VAL A 201 16.16 -3.37 3.53
C VAL A 201 17.07 -2.75 2.50
N TYR A 202 16.83 -3.05 1.23
CA TYR A 202 17.49 -2.37 0.12
C TYR A 202 16.65 -1.18 -0.34
N PHE A 203 17.28 -0.02 -0.49
CA PHE A 203 16.63 1.18 -1.03
C PHE A 203 16.97 1.31 -2.51
N PRO A 204 16.02 1.05 -3.44
CA PRO A 204 16.35 0.97 -4.86
C PRO A 204 16.70 2.32 -5.49
N GLY A 205 17.38 2.28 -6.63
CA GLY A 205 17.72 3.46 -7.42
C GLY A 205 19.11 4.03 -7.13
N SER A 206 19.51 5.04 -7.89
CA SER A 206 20.81 5.71 -7.69
C SER A 206 20.79 6.59 -6.44
N GLY A 207 21.96 7.05 -5.96
CA GLY A 207 22.07 7.92 -4.78
C GLY A 207 21.32 9.25 -4.83
N GLY A 208 20.77 9.63 -6.00
CA GLY A 208 19.83 10.76 -6.13
C GLY A 208 18.40 10.43 -5.69
N CYS A 209 18.04 9.16 -5.52
CA CYS A 209 16.77 8.77 -4.92
C CYS A 209 16.88 8.85 -3.39
N ALA A 210 15.79 9.25 -2.75
CA ALA A 210 15.69 9.24 -1.29
C ALA A 210 14.32 8.72 -0.84
N TYR A 211 14.32 8.13 0.34
CA TYR A 211 13.15 7.53 0.98
C TYR A 211 13.09 7.98 2.43
N VAL A 212 11.90 8.10 3.01
CA VAL A 212 11.74 8.38 4.44
C VAL A 212 10.85 7.32 5.07
N GLU A 213 11.14 6.91 6.31
CA GLU A 213 10.28 5.99 7.07
C GLU A 213 8.83 6.52 7.08
N TYR A 214 7.86 5.69 6.70
CA TYR A 214 6.51 6.15 6.38
C TYR A 214 5.63 6.45 7.59
N PHE A 215 5.81 5.81 8.75
CA PHE A 215 4.89 6.01 9.87
C PHE A 215 5.27 7.22 10.73
N ASN A 216 6.52 7.32 11.15
CA ASN A 216 7.01 8.34 12.08
C ASN A 216 7.87 9.42 11.40
N LYS A 217 8.26 9.22 10.14
CA LYS A 217 9.09 10.14 9.35
C LYS A 217 10.45 10.46 9.99
N SER A 218 11.03 9.53 10.76
CA SER A 218 12.23 9.77 11.57
C SER A 218 13.52 9.80 10.76
N ASP A 219 13.62 8.91 9.77
CA ASP A 219 14.88 8.61 9.11
C ASP A 219 14.75 8.70 7.59
N VAL A 220 15.76 9.31 6.97
CA VAL A 220 15.90 9.44 5.52
C VAL A 220 16.99 8.52 5.02
N PHE A 221 16.67 7.77 3.99
CA PHE A 221 17.50 6.75 3.35
C PHE A 221 17.80 7.14 1.91
N ARG A 222 18.95 6.72 1.39
CA ARG A 222 19.45 7.03 0.04
C ARG A 222 19.39 5.81 -0.86
N GLY A 223 19.06 6.03 -2.13
CA GLY A 223 19.07 4.96 -3.14
C GLY A 223 20.45 4.30 -3.24
N GLY A 224 20.45 2.98 -3.40
CA GLY A 224 21.63 2.13 -3.51
C GLY A 224 22.14 1.57 -2.18
N GLU A 225 21.63 2.05 -1.04
CA GLU A 225 22.05 1.58 0.27
C GLU A 225 21.24 0.38 0.77
N THR A 226 21.83 -0.38 1.69
CA THR A 226 21.15 -1.46 2.41
C THR A 226 21.29 -1.20 3.90
N VAL A 227 20.16 -1.15 4.61
CA VAL A 227 20.13 -0.87 6.05
C VAL A 227 19.52 -2.04 6.80
N LYS A 228 20.14 -2.39 7.92
CA LYS A 228 19.55 -3.32 8.88
C LYS A 228 18.51 -2.60 9.73
N VAL A 229 17.29 -3.11 9.73
CA VAL A 229 16.19 -2.57 10.56
C VAL A 229 15.73 -3.60 11.57
N ALA A 230 15.34 -3.11 12.75
CA ALA A 230 14.81 -3.90 13.85
C ALA A 230 13.51 -3.25 14.33
N LEU A 231 12.39 -3.96 14.16
CA LEU A 231 11.06 -3.42 14.45
C LEU A 231 10.23 -4.40 15.30
N GLY A 232 9.42 -3.83 16.19
CA GLY A 232 8.51 -4.59 17.04
C GLY A 232 7.42 -5.30 16.26
N LEU A 233 6.66 -6.14 16.95
CA LEU A 233 5.59 -6.97 16.37
C LEU A 233 4.50 -6.15 15.64
N ARG A 234 4.30 -4.90 16.06
CA ARG A 234 3.22 -4.01 15.58
C ARG A 234 3.60 -3.19 14.36
N ASP A 235 4.86 -3.25 13.93
CA ASP A 235 5.42 -2.36 12.93
C ASP A 235 5.87 -3.15 11.68
N ILE A 236 5.87 -2.47 10.53
CA ILE A 236 6.38 -2.98 9.26
C ILE A 236 7.28 -1.92 8.62
N PRO A 237 8.42 -2.30 8.02
CA PRO A 237 9.26 -1.35 7.32
C PRO A 237 8.56 -0.92 6.03
N VAL A 238 8.10 0.34 6.03
CA VAL A 238 7.48 1.00 4.89
C VAL A 238 8.15 2.36 4.74
N TYR A 239 8.51 2.71 3.52
CA TYR A 239 9.21 3.93 3.23
C TYR A 239 8.53 4.65 2.08
N VAL A 240 8.45 5.96 2.17
CA VAL A 240 7.86 6.79 1.12
C VAL A 240 8.94 7.54 0.36
N ARG A 241 8.87 7.48 -0.96
CA ARG A 241 9.86 8.08 -1.86
C ARG A 241 9.77 9.61 -1.84
N ALA A 242 10.91 10.27 -2.03
CA ALA A 242 11.00 11.69 -2.31
C ALA A 242 10.08 12.09 -3.47
N GLY A 243 9.27 13.15 -3.25
CA GLY A 243 8.29 13.63 -4.22
C GLY A 243 6.95 12.89 -4.20
N ALA A 244 6.73 11.93 -3.30
CA ALA A 244 5.49 11.16 -3.28
C ALA A 244 4.24 12.00 -2.96
N ILE A 245 3.11 11.57 -3.54
CA ILE A 245 1.76 12.03 -3.23
C ILE A 245 0.95 10.76 -2.89
N VAL A 246 0.39 10.69 -1.68
CA VAL A 246 -0.31 9.50 -1.17
C VAL A 246 -1.71 9.90 -0.69
N PRO A 247 -2.76 9.70 -1.52
CA PRO A 247 -4.15 9.92 -1.09
C PRO A 247 -4.62 8.81 -0.15
N ARG A 248 -4.99 9.16 1.07
CA ARG A 248 -5.50 8.24 2.08
C ARG A 248 -6.70 8.84 2.79
N GLY A 249 -7.61 8.03 3.31
CA GLY A 249 -8.75 8.53 4.05
C GLY A 249 -9.82 7.49 4.25
N ASP A 250 -10.77 7.81 5.11
CA ASP A 250 -11.97 7.00 5.29
C ASP A 250 -13.03 7.47 4.30
N VAL A 251 -12.95 6.99 3.05
CA VAL A 251 -13.89 7.37 1.98
C VAL A 251 -14.97 6.31 1.73
N PHE A 252 -14.89 5.18 2.43
CA PHE A 252 -15.83 4.07 2.31
C PHE A 252 -16.45 3.77 3.66
N ARG A 253 -17.76 4.01 3.79
CA ARG A 253 -18.47 3.48 4.95
C ARG A 253 -18.51 1.96 4.80
N ALA A 254 -17.76 1.26 5.64
CA ALA A 254 -17.75 -0.20 5.66
C ALA A 254 -19.11 -0.74 6.18
N ASN A 255 -19.16 -1.29 7.39
CA ASN A 255 -20.43 -1.69 7.98
C ASN A 255 -21.16 -0.44 8.52
N ASP A 256 -22.27 -0.08 7.90
CA ASP A 256 -23.09 1.08 8.25
C ASP A 256 -23.67 1.04 9.67
N ARG A 257 -23.60 -0.11 10.34
CA ARG A 257 -24.13 -0.31 11.70
C ARG A 257 -23.20 0.12 12.83
N TRP A 258 -21.92 0.43 12.57
CA TRP A 258 -20.90 0.46 13.64
C TRP A 258 -20.42 1.87 14.04
N THR A 259 -20.67 2.88 13.20
CA THR A 259 -20.25 4.26 13.48
C THR A 259 -21.43 5.19 13.24
N GLU A 260 -21.95 5.77 14.33
CA GLU A 260 -22.90 6.88 14.28
C GLU A 260 -22.18 8.14 13.74
N ASP A 261 -22.89 8.94 12.94
CA ASP A 261 -22.39 10.20 12.37
C ASP A 261 -21.09 10.11 11.55
N TRP A 262 -20.82 8.94 10.96
CA TRP A 262 -19.69 8.75 10.04
C TRP A 262 -19.73 9.75 8.88
N THR A 263 -18.62 10.43 8.64
CA THR A 263 -18.44 11.39 7.54
C THR A 263 -17.18 11.02 6.76
N PRO A 264 -17.24 10.89 5.42
CA PRO A 264 -16.07 10.54 4.64
C PRO A 264 -15.05 11.68 4.65
N TYR A 265 -13.77 11.34 4.61
CA TYR A 265 -12.71 12.31 4.43
C TYR A 265 -11.57 11.75 3.58
N LEU A 266 -10.84 12.66 2.93
CA LEU A 266 -9.64 12.37 2.17
C LEU A 266 -8.50 13.30 2.60
N ASP A 267 -7.38 12.70 2.98
CA ASP A 267 -6.10 13.37 3.17
C ASP A 267 -5.18 13.08 1.98
N ILE A 268 -4.63 14.13 1.38
CA ILE A 268 -3.57 14.04 0.37
C ILE A 268 -2.24 14.28 1.08
N GLU A 269 -1.54 13.21 1.43
CA GLU A 269 -0.20 13.31 2.02
C GLU A 269 0.84 13.63 0.93
N VAL A 270 1.66 14.66 1.15
CA VAL A 270 2.70 15.05 0.20
C VAL A 270 4.08 15.11 0.85
N PHE A 271 5.08 14.65 0.10
CA PHE A 271 6.47 14.47 0.51
C PHE A 271 7.41 15.29 -0.40
N PRO A 272 7.39 16.63 -0.29
CA PRO A 272 8.13 17.50 -1.19
C PRO A 272 9.64 17.29 -1.08
N ALA A 273 10.32 17.23 -2.22
CA ALA A 273 11.78 17.13 -2.33
C ALA A 273 12.26 18.07 -3.43
N TRP A 274 13.27 18.89 -3.17
CA TRP A 274 13.69 19.95 -4.11
C TRP A 274 14.29 19.43 -5.41
N ASP A 275 14.86 18.23 -5.39
CA ASP A 275 15.36 17.49 -6.54
C ASP A 275 14.24 16.84 -7.37
N VAL A 276 13.00 16.85 -6.89
CA VAL A 276 11.80 16.41 -7.60
C VAL A 276 10.88 17.61 -7.84
N PRO A 277 11.14 18.44 -8.88
CA PRO A 277 10.46 19.72 -9.08
C PRO A 277 8.96 19.60 -9.33
N ARG A 278 8.50 18.45 -9.82
CA ARG A 278 7.09 18.16 -10.11
C ARG A 278 6.78 16.68 -9.92
N SER A 279 5.70 16.41 -9.20
CA SER A 279 5.10 15.08 -9.05
C SER A 279 3.63 15.12 -9.47
N VAL A 280 3.13 14.01 -10.00
CA VAL A 280 1.73 13.85 -10.39
C VAL A 280 1.23 12.52 -9.86
N PHE A 281 0.03 12.54 -9.28
CA PHE A 281 -0.73 11.35 -8.93
C PHE A 281 -2.07 11.37 -9.68
N GLU A 282 -2.37 10.29 -10.40
CA GLU A 282 -3.66 10.12 -11.06
C GLU A 282 -4.68 9.55 -10.07
N TYR A 283 -5.47 10.43 -9.46
CA TYR A 283 -6.48 10.03 -8.48
C TYR A 283 -7.79 9.63 -9.17
N PHE A 284 -8.29 8.44 -8.86
CA PHE A 284 -9.58 7.99 -9.35
C PHE A 284 -10.72 8.42 -8.42
N ASN A 285 -11.47 9.44 -8.83
CA ASN A 285 -12.69 9.87 -8.17
C ASN A 285 -13.83 8.89 -8.51
N LYS A 286 -14.09 7.95 -7.60
CA LYS A 286 -15.18 6.97 -7.76
C LYS A 286 -16.53 7.63 -7.99
N GLU A 287 -16.85 8.67 -7.21
CA GLU A 287 -18.19 9.26 -7.17
C GLU A 287 -18.60 9.80 -8.54
N LYS A 288 -17.61 10.23 -9.34
CA LYS A 288 -17.80 10.69 -10.71
C LYS A 288 -17.37 9.68 -11.79
N GLY A 289 -16.61 8.67 -11.43
CA GLY A 289 -16.03 7.71 -12.38
C GLY A 289 -14.95 8.32 -13.26
N GLU A 290 -14.23 9.32 -12.75
CA GLU A 290 -13.25 10.12 -13.50
C GLU A 290 -11.88 10.06 -12.82
N VAL A 291 -10.83 10.24 -13.62
CA VAL A 291 -9.45 10.42 -13.13
C VAL A 291 -9.14 11.91 -13.11
N VAL A 292 -8.59 12.38 -11.99
CA VAL A 292 -8.11 13.76 -11.83
C VAL A 292 -6.64 13.74 -11.43
N GLU A 293 -5.86 14.69 -11.95
CA GLU A 293 -4.48 14.85 -11.53
C GLU A 293 -4.40 15.60 -10.19
N VAL A 294 -3.58 15.08 -9.28
CA VAL A 294 -3.06 15.80 -8.13
C VAL A 294 -1.60 16.11 -8.44
N VAL A 295 -1.26 17.39 -8.58
CA VAL A 295 0.05 17.86 -9.04
C VAL A 295 0.73 18.60 -7.90
N MET A 296 1.87 18.07 -7.44
CA MET A 296 2.76 18.78 -6.53
C MET A 296 3.89 19.44 -7.33
N THR A 297 4.16 20.71 -7.05
CA THR A 297 5.32 21.45 -7.56
C THR A 297 6.08 22.08 -6.41
N VAL A 298 7.40 22.14 -6.55
CA VAL A 298 8.30 22.72 -5.54
C VAL A 298 9.18 23.80 -6.14
N ASP A 299 9.41 24.87 -5.39
CA ASP A 299 10.32 25.97 -5.74
C ASP A 299 11.29 26.17 -4.57
N GLU A 300 12.51 25.64 -4.72
CA GLU A 300 13.56 25.73 -3.69
C GLU A 300 13.97 27.19 -3.42
N GLY A 301 14.05 28.02 -4.47
CA GLY A 301 14.44 29.42 -4.35
C GLY A 301 13.44 30.24 -3.53
N ARG A 302 12.15 29.91 -3.62
CA ARG A 302 11.08 30.50 -2.81
C ARG A 302 10.77 29.74 -1.53
N ARG A 303 11.35 28.55 -1.34
CA ARG A 303 11.01 27.61 -0.26
C ARG A 303 9.50 27.36 -0.20
N GLN A 304 8.92 27.12 -1.37
CA GLN A 304 7.48 26.98 -1.57
C GLN A 304 7.13 25.59 -2.10
N VAL A 305 6.04 25.02 -1.60
CA VAL A 305 5.43 23.80 -2.13
C VAL A 305 3.98 24.11 -2.47
N LYS A 306 3.56 23.76 -3.67
CA LYS A 306 2.20 23.96 -4.17
C LYS A 306 1.62 22.63 -4.63
N VAL A 307 0.39 22.33 -4.22
CA VAL A 307 -0.39 21.16 -4.62
C VAL A 307 -1.66 21.64 -5.31
N GLU A 308 -1.86 21.27 -6.57
CA GLU A 308 -3.07 21.54 -7.36
C GLU A 308 -3.83 20.23 -7.56
N TYR A 309 -5.16 20.27 -7.44
CA TYR A 309 -5.98 19.08 -7.59
C TYR A 309 -7.36 19.43 -8.15
N GLY A 310 -7.90 18.50 -8.96
CA GLY A 310 -9.26 18.57 -9.48
C GLY A 310 -10.31 18.11 -8.46
N ASP A 311 -11.51 17.77 -8.95
CA ASP A 311 -12.56 17.23 -8.10
C ASP A 311 -12.19 15.83 -7.57
N VAL A 312 -11.85 15.75 -6.29
CA VAL A 312 -11.45 14.54 -5.58
C VAL A 312 -12.61 13.86 -4.82
N GLY A 313 -13.81 14.43 -4.91
CA GLY A 313 -15.07 13.86 -4.38
C GLY A 313 -15.28 14.00 -2.87
N PHE A 314 -14.21 14.17 -2.08
CA PHE A 314 -14.27 14.23 -0.62
C PHE A 314 -13.48 15.43 -0.07
N GLY A 315 -13.98 16.03 1.01
CA GLY A 315 -13.22 17.03 1.75
C GLY A 315 -12.23 16.39 2.72
N GLY A 316 -11.30 17.17 3.28
CA GLY A 316 -10.31 16.70 4.24
C GLY A 316 -9.11 17.63 4.31
N SER A 317 -7.89 17.14 4.11
CA SER A 317 -6.68 17.97 4.15
C SER A 317 -5.62 17.61 3.11
N VAL A 318 -4.91 18.62 2.58
CA VAL A 318 -3.58 18.42 2.00
C VAL A 318 -2.57 18.48 3.16
N VAL A 319 -1.85 17.38 3.39
CA VAL A 319 -0.94 17.19 4.53
C VAL A 319 0.50 17.23 4.03
N PHE A 320 1.22 18.30 4.34
CA PHE A 320 2.61 18.52 3.97
C PHE A 320 3.52 17.98 5.07
N TYR A 321 4.27 16.92 4.78
CA TYR A 321 5.30 16.39 5.67
C TYR A 321 6.64 17.10 5.38
N LEU A 322 7.10 17.89 6.33
CA LEU A 322 8.23 18.82 6.19
C LEU A 322 9.25 18.58 7.32
N LYS A 323 10.48 19.08 7.16
CA LYS A 323 11.52 18.93 8.19
C LYS A 323 11.15 19.72 9.44
N GLY A 324 10.83 18.99 10.51
CA GLY A 324 10.51 19.55 11.83
C GLY A 324 9.06 20.00 12.01
N GLU A 325 8.19 19.87 11.00
CA GLU A 325 6.79 20.25 11.11
C GLU A 325 5.88 19.48 10.14
N VAL A 326 4.58 19.45 10.46
CA VAL A 326 3.52 18.97 9.55
C VAL A 326 2.54 20.12 9.36
N LYS A 327 2.35 20.57 8.13
CA LYS A 327 1.35 21.60 7.79
C LYS A 327 0.13 20.93 7.16
N LYS A 328 -1.07 21.38 7.54
CA LYS A 328 -2.34 20.93 6.96
C LYS A 328 -3.06 22.12 6.36
N VAL A 329 -3.55 21.95 5.14
CA VAL A 329 -4.40 22.92 4.44
C VAL A 329 -5.70 22.21 4.09
N ASP A 330 -6.84 22.87 4.27
CA ASP A 330 -8.15 22.27 3.99
C ASP A 330 -8.25 21.82 2.52
N LEU A 331 -8.71 20.58 2.33
CA LEU A 331 -8.98 20.00 1.03
C LEU A 331 -10.47 20.20 0.69
N VAL A 332 -10.73 20.88 -0.42
CA VAL A 332 -12.10 21.10 -0.91
C VAL A 332 -12.43 20.03 -1.95
N ALA A 333 -13.53 19.29 -1.75
CA ALA A 333 -13.90 18.16 -2.60
C ALA A 333 -13.92 18.48 -4.12
N ALA A 334 -14.38 19.68 -4.50
CA ALA A 334 -14.53 20.09 -5.90
C ALA A 334 -13.21 20.50 -6.60
N GLY A 335 -12.09 20.46 -5.90
CA GLY A 335 -10.78 20.88 -6.40
C GLY A 335 -10.30 22.20 -5.84
N GLY A 336 -9.01 22.48 -6.02
CA GLY A 336 -8.36 23.68 -5.52
C GLY A 336 -6.84 23.61 -5.57
N GLU A 337 -6.23 24.52 -4.81
CA GLU A 337 -4.79 24.55 -4.58
C GLU A 337 -4.48 24.69 -3.08
N ALA A 338 -3.38 24.07 -2.66
CA ALA A 338 -2.81 24.25 -1.33
C ALA A 338 -1.36 24.67 -1.48
N ILE A 339 -0.98 25.78 -0.82
CA ILE A 339 0.36 26.36 -0.92
C ILE A 339 0.93 26.54 0.48
N VAL A 340 2.18 26.12 0.68
CA VAL A 340 2.96 26.42 1.89
C VAL A 340 4.29 27.06 1.51
N GLU A 341 4.72 28.03 2.30
CA GLU A 341 5.94 28.82 2.09
C GLU A 341 6.84 28.82 3.33
N GLY A 342 8.12 29.17 3.12
CA GLY A 342 9.12 29.23 4.18
C GLY A 342 9.39 27.86 4.80
N VAL A 343 9.24 26.79 4.02
CA VAL A 343 9.32 25.40 4.51
C VAL A 343 10.67 24.77 4.21
N SER A 344 10.92 23.60 4.81
CA SER A 344 12.07 22.76 4.53
C SER A 344 11.61 21.34 4.21
N SER A 345 12.20 20.74 3.17
CA SER A 345 11.95 19.36 2.78
C SER A 345 12.55 18.39 3.80
N LEU A 346 11.86 17.27 4.06
CA LEU A 346 12.39 16.15 4.85
C LEU A 346 13.69 15.60 4.28
N PHE A 347 13.90 15.71 2.97
CA PHE A 347 15.03 15.10 2.24
C PHE A 347 16.28 16.01 2.19
N GLU A 348 16.22 17.21 2.76
CA GLU A 348 17.38 18.08 2.95
C GLU A 348 18.34 17.47 3.98
N VAL A 349 19.61 17.30 3.58
CA VAL A 349 20.70 16.92 4.49
C VAL A 349 21.05 18.10 5.39
#